data_AF-A0A9X2UP66-F1
#
_entry.id   AF-A0A9X2UP66-F1
#
_cell.length_a   1.000
_cell.length_b   1.000
_cell.length_c   1.000
_cell.angle_alpha   90.00
_cell.angle_beta   90.00
_cell.angle_gamma   90.00
#
_symmetry.space_group_name_H-M   'P 1'
#
loop_
_entity.id
_entity.type
_entity.pdbx_description
1 polymer ?
#
loop_
_entity_poly.entity_id
_entity_poly.type
_entity_poly.pdbx_seq_one_letter_code
_entity_poly.pdbx_strand_id
1 'polypeptide(L)'
;MSTTPTFDLRHVVRGPEAYVVPKNDGRVVVGATAEEKGFNDDVTAGGLYENLEGGWEVVPGLLDLAVDCTCASFRPASRDNAPVLGPAAPGVVAATGHYRHGVLLTPVTAQEIARYVQTGTLSDWVEPFQPARFDTVSSDIARA
;
A
#
# COMPACT_ATOMS: atom_id res chain seq x y z
N MET A 1 25.20 15.65 -20.69
CA MET A 1 24.10 16.27 -21.47
C MET A 1 22.92 16.41 -20.52
N SER A 2 22.45 17.64 -20.29
CA SER A 2 21.33 17.90 -19.37
C SER A 2 20.03 17.52 -20.08
N THR A 3 19.48 16.35 -19.75
CA THR A 3 18.15 15.90 -20.21
C THR A 3 17.10 16.59 -19.35
N THR A 4 16.77 17.83 -19.68
CA THR A 4 15.57 18.46 -19.14
C THR A 4 14.39 17.62 -19.61
N PRO A 5 13.54 17.11 -18.70
CA PRO A 5 12.38 16.32 -19.09
C PRO A 5 11.50 17.10 -20.08
N THR A 6 10.98 16.41 -21.09
CA THR A 6 10.12 17.00 -22.14
C THR A 6 8.73 17.38 -21.60
N PHE A 7 8.47 17.16 -20.31
CA PHE A 7 7.18 17.38 -19.65
C PHE A 7 7.36 17.94 -18.23
N ASP A 8 6.36 18.68 -17.75
CA ASP A 8 6.27 19.22 -16.38
C ASP A 8 5.11 18.54 -15.63
N LEU A 9 5.40 17.44 -14.94
CA LEU A 9 4.40 16.67 -14.20
C LEU A 9 4.25 17.22 -12.78
N ARG A 10 3.13 17.90 -12.50
CA ARG A 10 2.84 18.51 -11.19
C ARG A 10 1.87 17.73 -10.31
N HIS A 11 1.18 16.77 -10.89
CA HIS A 11 0.13 15.99 -10.22
C HIS A 11 0.36 14.50 -10.41
N VAL A 12 -0.18 13.71 -9.50
CA VAL A 12 -0.25 12.27 -9.66
C VAL A 12 -1.18 11.95 -10.83
N VAL A 13 -0.69 11.20 -11.81
CA VAL A 13 -1.48 10.68 -12.92
C VAL A 13 -1.69 9.20 -12.71
N ARG A 14 -2.92 8.73 -12.86
CA ARG A 14 -3.28 7.32 -12.68
C ARG A 14 -3.86 6.77 -13.98
N GLY A 15 -3.16 5.78 -14.53
CA GLY A 15 -3.65 4.92 -15.60
C GLY A 15 -4.24 3.61 -15.07
N PRO A 16 -4.68 2.73 -15.99
CA PRO A 16 -5.15 1.39 -15.65
C PRO A 16 -4.07 0.54 -14.96
N GLU A 17 -2.88 0.52 -15.55
CA GLU A 17 -1.78 -0.38 -15.14
C GLU A 17 -0.80 0.27 -14.16
N ALA A 18 -0.59 1.59 -14.25
CA ALA A 18 0.36 2.30 -13.38
C ALA A 18 -0.13 3.70 -12.99
N TYR A 19 0.44 4.23 -11.92
CA TYR A 19 0.40 5.62 -11.55
C TYR A 19 1.80 6.22 -11.59
N VAL A 20 1.86 7.49 -11.97
CA VAL A 20 3.08 8.28 -12.10
C VAL A 20 3.00 9.41 -11.07
N VAL A 21 3.92 9.42 -10.11
CA VAL A 21 3.92 10.33 -8.97
C VAL A 21 5.16 11.22 -9.02
N PRO A 22 5.02 12.53 -9.29
CA PRO A 22 6.14 13.45 -9.22
C PRO A 22 6.56 13.68 -7.76
N LYS A 23 7.86 13.89 -7.56
CA LYS A 23 8.47 14.27 -6.29
C LYS A 23 9.07 15.67 -6.38
N ASN A 24 9.19 16.34 -5.23
CA ASN A 24 9.67 17.73 -5.15
C ASN A 24 11.13 17.91 -5.57
N ASP A 25 11.91 16.83 -5.64
CA ASP A 25 13.31 16.82 -6.07
C ASP A 25 13.48 16.52 -7.57
N GLY A 26 12.39 16.52 -8.34
CA GLY A 26 12.40 16.25 -9.78
C GLY A 26 12.36 14.76 -10.14
N ARG A 27 12.40 13.85 -9.17
CA ARG A 27 12.20 12.42 -9.43
C ARG A 27 10.74 12.11 -9.70
N VAL A 28 10.53 10.99 -10.38
CA VAL A 28 9.20 10.44 -10.66
C VAL A 28 9.17 8.99 -10.20
N VAL A 29 8.13 8.61 -9.47
CA VAL A 29 7.89 7.22 -9.07
C VAL A 29 6.79 6.64 -9.97
N VAL A 30 7.05 5.47 -10.52
CA VAL A 30 6.12 4.73 -11.37
C VAL A 30 5.82 3.40 -10.70
N GLY A 31 4.55 3.04 -10.62
CA GLY A 31 4.16 1.78 -10.01
C GLY A 31 2.65 1.54 -10.06
N ALA A 32 2.14 0.41 -9.58
CA ALA A 32 2.93 -0.68 -9.02
C ALA A 32 2.22 -2.01 -9.29
N THR A 33 3.02 -3.05 -9.54
CA THR A 33 2.54 -4.43 -9.64
C THR A 33 1.90 -4.90 -8.33
N ALA A 34 1.08 -5.94 -8.42
CA ALA A 34 0.50 -6.65 -7.27
C ALA A 34 0.62 -8.14 -7.51
N GLU A 35 1.42 -8.83 -6.70
CA GLU A 35 1.87 -10.18 -6.98
C GLU A 35 1.79 -11.05 -5.72
N GLU A 36 1.33 -12.29 -5.89
CA GLU A 36 1.29 -13.29 -4.81
C GLU A 36 2.54 -14.19 -4.89
N LYS A 37 3.65 -13.69 -4.35
CA LYS A 37 4.97 -14.35 -4.42
C LYS A 37 5.64 -14.58 -3.06
N GLY A 38 4.86 -14.55 -1.98
CA GLY A 38 5.38 -14.65 -0.62
C GLY A 38 6.30 -13.47 -0.26
N PHE A 39 7.40 -13.75 0.44
CA PHE A 39 8.39 -12.74 0.84
C PHE A 39 9.55 -12.60 -0.14
N ASN A 40 9.32 -12.86 -1.43
CA ASN A 40 10.30 -12.57 -2.48
C ASN A 40 10.20 -11.08 -2.88
N ASP A 41 11.30 -10.34 -2.74
CA ASP A 41 11.44 -8.93 -3.11
C ASP A 41 12.28 -8.70 -4.39
N ASP A 42 12.52 -9.75 -5.18
CA ASP A 42 13.18 -9.66 -6.48
C ASP A 42 12.36 -8.78 -7.43
N VAL A 43 13.00 -7.73 -7.96
CA VAL A 43 12.45 -6.96 -9.08
C VAL A 43 12.63 -7.79 -10.36
N THR A 44 11.52 -8.21 -10.94
CA THR A 44 11.55 -8.96 -12.21
C THR A 44 11.58 -8.05 -13.42
N ALA A 45 12.21 -8.51 -14.51
CA ALA A 45 12.21 -7.79 -15.79
C ALA A 45 10.79 -7.53 -16.31
N GLY A 46 9.87 -8.48 -16.12
CA GLY A 46 8.46 -8.35 -16.50
C GLY A 46 7.74 -7.26 -15.69
N GLY A 47 7.84 -7.28 -14.36
CA GLY A 47 7.21 -6.26 -13.52
C GLY A 47 7.80 -4.86 -13.74
N LEU A 48 9.09 -4.75 -14.06
CA LEU A 48 9.68 -3.48 -14.48
C LEU A 48 9.10 -3.01 -15.83
N TYR A 49 9.01 -3.90 -16.81
CA TYR A 49 8.42 -3.61 -18.12
C TYR A 49 6.96 -3.14 -17.99
N GLU A 50 6.11 -3.86 -17.25
CA GLU A 50 4.69 -3.52 -17.05
C GLU A 50 4.51 -2.12 -16.45
N ASN A 51 5.30 -1.76 -15.43
CA ASN A 51 5.25 -0.43 -14.84
C ASN A 51 5.68 0.66 -15.84
N LEU A 52 6.73 0.42 -16.64
CA LEU A 52 7.21 1.38 -17.63
C LEU A 52 6.23 1.54 -18.79
N GLU A 53 5.65 0.45 -19.27
CA GLU A 53 4.61 0.45 -20.31
C GLU A 53 3.38 1.22 -19.84
N GLY A 54 2.81 0.86 -18.68
CA GLY A 54 1.65 1.56 -18.12
C GLY A 54 1.92 3.03 -17.78
N GLY A 55 3.14 3.36 -17.36
CA GLY A 55 3.56 4.75 -17.14
C GLY A 55 3.68 5.54 -18.44
N TRP A 56 4.22 4.93 -19.50
CA TRP A 56 4.35 5.53 -20.82
C TRP A 56 2.99 5.82 -21.47
N GLU A 57 2.00 4.93 -21.29
CA GLU A 57 0.64 5.13 -21.81
C GLU A 57 0.01 6.44 -21.31
N VAL A 58 0.32 6.86 -20.08
CA VAL A 58 -0.22 8.10 -19.49
C VAL A 58 0.72 9.29 -19.56
N VAL A 59 2.04 9.06 -19.59
CA VAL A 59 3.07 10.09 -19.70
C VAL A 59 4.12 9.63 -20.73
N PRO A 60 3.92 9.88 -22.03
CA PRO A 60 4.78 9.33 -23.09
C PRO A 60 6.26 9.71 -22.98
N GLY A 61 6.57 10.89 -22.44
CA GLY A 61 7.97 11.32 -22.23
C GLY A 61 8.71 10.57 -21.12
N LEU A 62 8.04 9.67 -20.40
CA LEU A 62 8.64 8.91 -19.29
C LEU A 62 9.83 8.05 -19.75
N LEU A 63 9.80 7.52 -20.97
CA LEU A 63 10.85 6.63 -21.50
C LEU A 63 12.17 7.35 -21.82
N ASP A 64 12.16 8.68 -21.84
CA ASP A 64 13.38 9.48 -22.03
C ASP A 64 14.17 9.67 -20.71
N LEU A 65 13.61 9.25 -19.57
CA LEU A 65 14.21 9.44 -18.25
C LEU A 65 15.16 8.29 -17.88
N ALA A 66 16.21 8.62 -17.12
CA ALA A 66 17.07 7.61 -16.52
C ALA A 66 16.37 6.91 -15.35
N VAL A 67 16.59 5.60 -15.22
CA VAL A 67 16.15 4.84 -14.04
C VAL A 67 17.10 5.13 -12.88
N ASP A 68 16.58 5.75 -11.81
CA ASP A 68 17.32 6.06 -10.58
C ASP A 68 17.49 4.80 -9.70
N CYS A 69 16.38 4.12 -9.42
CA CYS A 69 16.36 2.88 -8.64
C CYS A 69 15.12 2.05 -8.95
N THR A 70 15.17 0.76 -8.62
CA THR A 70 14.01 -0.13 -8.59
C THR A 70 13.88 -0.76 -7.20
N CYS A 71 12.66 -1.05 -6.78
CA CYS A 71 12.41 -1.73 -5.50
C CYS A 71 11.10 -2.52 -5.57
N ALA A 72 11.02 -3.56 -4.73
CA ALA A 72 9.78 -4.23 -4.39
C ALA A 72 9.54 -4.11 -2.88
N SER A 73 8.28 -4.16 -2.46
CA SER A 73 7.92 -4.10 -1.03
C SER A 73 6.64 -4.87 -0.75
N PHE A 74 6.47 -5.28 0.50
CA PHE A 74 5.33 -6.08 0.94
C PHE A 74 4.21 -5.19 1.45
N ARG A 75 3.00 -5.43 0.94
CA ARG A 75 1.79 -4.76 1.43
C ARG A 75 1.21 -5.61 2.58
N PRO A 76 1.11 -5.07 3.82
CA PRO A 76 0.51 -5.83 4.90
C PRO A 76 -1.00 -5.97 4.65
N ALA A 77 -1.43 -7.13 4.20
CA ALA A 77 -2.83 -7.46 3.95
C ALA A 77 -3.40 -8.33 5.07
N SER A 78 -4.71 -8.26 5.27
CA SER A 78 -5.51 -9.19 6.07
C SER A 78 -6.28 -10.14 5.14
N ARG A 79 -6.98 -11.13 5.70
CA ARG A 79 -7.81 -12.08 4.93
C ARG A 79 -8.93 -11.40 4.11
N ASP A 80 -9.37 -10.23 4.54
CA ASP A 80 -10.44 -9.45 3.91
C ASP A 80 -9.92 -8.15 3.25
N ASN A 81 -8.60 -7.94 3.21
CA ASN A 81 -7.93 -6.71 2.76
C ASN A 81 -8.33 -5.44 3.55
N ALA A 82 -9.03 -5.57 4.67
CA ALA A 82 -9.39 -4.46 5.56
C ALA A 82 -8.40 -4.33 6.72
N PRO A 83 -8.13 -3.10 7.22
CA PRO A 83 -7.29 -2.90 8.39
C PRO A 83 -7.69 -3.76 9.60
N VAL A 84 -6.70 -4.07 10.44
CA VAL A 84 -6.86 -4.79 11.71
C VAL A 84 -6.42 -3.85 12.83
N LEU A 85 -7.41 -3.29 13.54
CA LEU A 85 -7.27 -2.18 14.47
C LEU A 85 -7.90 -2.52 15.83
N GLY A 86 -7.17 -2.36 16.93
CA GLY A 86 -7.69 -2.53 18.29
C GLY A 86 -7.11 -3.71 19.06
N PRO A 87 -7.73 -4.13 20.18
CA PRO A 87 -7.18 -5.17 21.04
C PRO A 87 -7.09 -6.52 20.33
N ALA A 88 -5.90 -7.12 20.38
CA ALA A 88 -5.62 -8.43 19.78
C ALA A 88 -5.36 -9.52 20.84
N ALA A 89 -4.85 -9.14 22.01
CA ALA A 89 -4.64 -10.00 23.16
C ALA A 89 -4.52 -9.13 24.43
N PRO A 90 -4.51 -9.70 25.65
CA PRO A 90 -4.28 -8.94 26.87
C PRO A 90 -3.00 -8.09 26.78
N GLY A 91 -3.15 -6.76 26.81
CA GLY A 91 -2.05 -5.81 26.70
C GLY A 91 -1.47 -5.63 25.29
N VAL A 92 -2.06 -6.23 24.25
CA VAL A 92 -1.57 -6.13 22.86
C VAL A 92 -2.62 -5.46 21.97
N VAL A 93 -2.18 -4.46 21.20
CA VAL A 93 -3.02 -3.70 20.27
C VAL A 93 -2.49 -3.89 18.85
N ALA A 94 -3.37 -4.21 17.91
CA ALA A 94 -3.07 -4.31 16.49
C ALA A 94 -3.37 -2.98 15.77
N ALA A 95 -2.50 -2.62 14.83
CA ALA A 95 -2.68 -1.51 13.90
C ALA A 95 -1.97 -1.85 12.57
N THR A 96 -2.53 -2.80 11.82
CA THR A 96 -1.91 -3.36 10.60
C THR A 96 -2.97 -3.67 9.54
N GLY A 97 -2.59 -4.30 8.42
CA GLY A 97 -3.53 -4.80 7.42
C GLY A 97 -4.05 -3.75 6.45
N HIS A 98 -3.44 -2.55 6.40
CA HIS A 98 -3.91 -1.46 5.54
C HIS A 98 -3.68 -1.65 4.03
N TYR A 99 -2.99 -2.73 3.64
CA TYR A 99 -2.72 -3.08 2.26
C TYR A 99 -2.21 -1.90 1.41
N ARG A 100 -2.98 -1.43 0.43
CA ARG A 100 -2.63 -0.32 -0.49
C ARG A 100 -2.90 1.07 0.07
N HIS A 101 -3.50 1.17 1.26
CA HIS A 101 -4.02 2.42 1.81
C HIS A 101 -3.33 2.84 3.12
N GLY A 102 -2.20 2.21 3.49
CA GLY A 102 -1.48 2.50 4.72
C GLY A 102 -1.13 3.98 4.90
N VAL A 103 -0.52 4.61 3.88
CA VAL A 103 -0.15 6.04 3.95
C VAL A 103 -1.39 6.93 4.12
N LEU A 104 -2.45 6.68 3.34
CA LEU A 104 -3.70 7.45 3.39
C LEU A 104 -4.41 7.33 4.75
N LEU A 105 -4.45 6.12 5.31
CA LEU A 105 -5.20 5.80 6.53
C LEU A 105 -4.37 5.95 7.82
N THR A 106 -3.09 6.30 7.71
CA THR A 106 -2.20 6.49 8.87
C THR A 106 -2.76 7.49 9.88
N PRO A 107 -3.23 8.70 9.49
CA PRO A 107 -3.67 9.70 10.47
C PRO A 107 -4.86 9.23 11.31
N VAL A 108 -5.88 8.67 10.66
CA VAL A 108 -7.09 8.19 11.36
C VAL A 108 -6.76 6.96 12.21
N THR A 109 -5.92 6.05 11.73
CA THR A 109 -5.48 4.89 12.50
C THR A 109 -4.72 5.32 13.76
N ALA A 110 -3.76 6.24 13.62
CA ALA A 110 -2.98 6.74 14.74
C ALA A 110 -3.86 7.41 15.80
N GLN A 111 -4.83 8.22 15.38
CA GLN A 111 -5.78 8.87 16.28
C GLN A 111 -6.60 7.84 17.08
N GLU A 112 -7.14 6.82 16.42
CA GLU A 112 -7.99 5.82 17.07
C GLU A 112 -7.22 4.94 18.05
N ILE A 113 -6.02 4.51 17.65
CA ILE A 113 -5.15 3.68 18.48
C ILE A 113 -4.63 4.48 19.67
N ALA A 114 -4.23 5.74 19.48
CA ALA A 114 -3.81 6.61 20.57
C ALA A 114 -4.94 6.85 21.58
N ARG A 115 -6.17 7.05 21.09
CA ARG A 115 -7.37 7.20 21.93
C ARG A 115 -7.63 5.91 22.72
N TYR A 116 -7.59 4.74 22.08
CA TYR A 116 -7.73 3.45 22.77
C TYR A 116 -6.70 3.24 23.87
N VAL A 117 -5.42 3.54 23.59
CA VAL A 117 -4.35 3.40 24.58
C VAL A 117 -4.57 4.32 25.80
N GLN A 118 -5.13 5.51 25.59
CA GLN A 118 -5.37 6.49 26.66
C GLN A 118 -6.66 6.23 27.46
N THR A 119 -7.74 5.80 26.80
CA THR A 119 -9.09 5.77 27.39
C THR A 119 -9.71 4.38 27.45
N GLY A 120 -9.11 3.39 26.79
CA GLY A 120 -9.67 2.04 26.65
C GLY A 120 -10.86 1.93 25.70
N THR A 121 -11.19 2.99 24.96
CA THR A 121 -12.36 3.01 24.06
C THR A 121 -11.93 3.06 22.59
N LEU A 122 -12.77 2.60 21.66
CA LEU A 122 -12.64 2.79 20.22
C LEU A 122 -13.88 3.54 19.70
N SER A 123 -13.79 4.23 18.56
CA SER A 123 -14.99 4.78 17.92
C SER A 123 -15.78 3.66 17.27
N ASP A 124 -17.10 3.82 17.17
CA ASP A 124 -18.01 2.79 16.65
C ASP A 124 -17.65 2.35 15.22
N TRP A 125 -17.17 3.28 14.38
CA TRP A 125 -16.78 2.97 13.01
C TRP A 125 -15.55 2.04 12.92
N VAL A 126 -14.80 1.85 14.01
CA VAL A 126 -13.66 0.91 14.07
C VAL A 126 -14.12 -0.53 14.25
N GLU A 127 -15.36 -0.77 14.71
CA GLU A 127 -15.90 -2.11 14.96
C GLU A 127 -15.65 -3.12 13.81
N PRO A 128 -15.90 -2.79 12.53
CA PRO A 128 -15.67 -3.73 11.42
C PRO A 128 -14.19 -4.06 11.17
N PHE A 129 -13.27 -3.30 11.78
CA PHE A 129 -11.82 -3.45 11.62
C PHE A 129 -11.16 -4.10 12.84
N GLN A 130 -11.93 -4.51 13.85
CA GLN A 130 -11.37 -5.19 15.03
C GLN A 130 -10.90 -6.62 14.73
N PRO A 131 -9.88 -7.14 15.43
CA PRO A 131 -9.38 -8.51 15.22
C PRO A 131 -10.46 -9.59 15.42
N ALA A 132 -11.40 -9.38 16.35
CA ALA A 132 -12.43 -10.35 16.73
C ALA A 132 -13.32 -10.82 15.56
N ARG A 133 -13.37 -10.05 14.46
CA ARG A 133 -14.13 -10.43 13.26
C ARG A 133 -13.64 -11.72 12.59
N PHE A 134 -12.43 -12.19 12.92
CA PHE A 134 -11.88 -13.44 12.40
C PHE A 134 -12.08 -14.65 13.33
N ASP A 135 -12.62 -14.47 14.53
CA ASP A 135 -12.76 -15.55 15.53
C ASP A 135 -13.81 -16.60 15.13
N THR A 136 -14.76 -16.24 14.27
CA THR A 136 -15.84 -17.12 13.80
C THR A 136 -15.42 -18.15 12.75
N VAL A 137 -14.18 -18.10 12.23
CA VAL A 137 -13.70 -19.03 11.17
C VAL A 137 -13.08 -20.32 11.76
N SER A 138 -12.95 -20.43 13.09
CA SER A 138 -12.31 -21.60 13.73
C SER A 138 -13.18 -22.86 13.81
N SER A 139 -14.50 -22.79 13.58
CA SER A 139 -15.39 -23.96 13.79
C SER A 139 -15.36 -25.00 12.67
N ASP A 140 -14.93 -24.63 11.47
CA ASP A 140 -15.07 -25.50 10.29
C ASP A 140 -13.82 -26.34 10.01
N ILE A 141 -12.64 -25.91 10.50
CA ILE A 141 -11.37 -26.65 10.34
C ILE A 141 -11.22 -27.75 11.40
N ALA A 142 -11.90 -27.64 12.55
CA ALA A 142 -11.86 -28.66 13.61
C ALA A 142 -12.81 -29.85 13.38
N ARG A 143 -13.46 -29.93 12.21
CA ARG A 143 -14.45 -30.97 11.85
C ARG A 143 -14.11 -31.78 10.59
N ALA A 144 -12.93 -31.58 10.00
CA ALA A 144 -12.38 -32.40 8.92
C ALA A 144 -11.19 -33.23 9.45
#